data_AF-X6GLL2-F1
#
_entry.id   AF-X6GLL2-F1
#
_cell.length_a   1.000
_cell.length_b   1.000
_cell.length_c   1.000
_cell.angle_alpha   90.00
_cell.angle_beta   90.00
_cell.angle_gamma   90.00
#
_symmetry.space_group_name_H-M   'P 1'
#
loop_
_entity.id
_entity.type
_entity.pdbx_description
1 polymer ?
#
loop_
_entity_poly.entity_id
_entity_poly.type
_entity_poly.pdbx_seq_one_letter_code
_entity_poly.pdbx_strand_id
1 'polypeptide(L)'
;MSRRRRSCASGGRLRAGAPARRSSTPGCIASRSISATTGCAGGGRRRWRNFPIAPTNARAQKRICSQPTTSTRCGARWPSCRSASAKRARSGYSQADVTEFALALTGFSTGRTKGRGQAGAFTFRPGLHEPGQRTIMGKTYGQRGDKQALAVLGDLAAADATAMHIATKLARHFIADEPPAAVVTRLAEAFRRSKGNLVAVYRALLDSPEAWQPAAAKFKTPWEWTISALRGLGRSDIGKPRLAQLLNQLGQPVWRPRSPAGYDDVAGSWAPPDALVRRVEAAQRLAAQSGDIDPRDLAQKLFAGSLSDLTLAEIDRAESRRTGIALLLVSPDFQRR
;
A
#
# COMPACT_ATOMS: atom_id res chain seq x y z
N MET A 1 -62.61 -3.95 5.69
CA MET A 1 -63.30 -2.67 5.99
C MET A 1 -62.22 -1.60 6.21
N SER A 2 -61.73 -0.92 5.17
CA SER A 2 -62.29 0.31 4.55
C SER A 2 -62.27 1.54 5.47
N ARG A 3 -61.33 2.48 5.21
CA ARG A 3 -61.44 3.97 5.20
C ARG A 3 -60.01 4.55 5.07
N ARG A 4 -59.51 4.95 3.89
CA ARG A 4 -59.68 6.19 3.10
C ARG A 4 -59.37 7.54 3.80
N ARG A 5 -58.21 8.10 3.39
CA ARG A 5 -57.92 9.47 2.85
C ARG A 5 -58.17 10.74 3.68
N ARG A 6 -57.12 11.60 3.74
CA ARG A 6 -56.96 13.04 3.33
C ARG A 6 -55.63 13.54 3.95
N SER A 7 -54.56 13.92 3.23
CA SER A 7 -54.29 15.09 2.36
C SER A 7 -54.69 16.45 2.94
N CYS A 8 -53.68 17.27 3.29
CA CYS A 8 -53.68 18.73 3.18
C CYS A 8 -52.25 19.23 2.96
N ALA A 9 -52.10 20.10 1.97
CA ALA A 9 -50.89 20.80 1.58
C ALA A 9 -51.05 22.30 1.89
N SER A 10 -49.97 22.95 2.32
CA SER A 10 -49.75 24.41 2.32
C SER A 10 -48.24 24.60 2.53
N GLY A 11 -47.45 25.26 1.70
CA GLY A 11 -47.71 26.44 0.88
C GLY A 11 -47.16 27.68 1.60
N GLY A 12 -45.86 27.96 1.44
CA GLY A 12 -45.22 29.14 2.05
C GLY A 12 -43.87 29.46 1.42
N ARG A 13 -43.87 30.38 0.45
CA ARG A 13 -42.69 30.96 -0.21
C ARG A 13 -42.07 32.04 0.68
N LEU A 14 -40.74 32.11 0.76
CA LEU A 14 -40.02 33.33 1.09
C LEU A 14 -38.84 33.54 0.14
N ARG A 15 -38.59 34.83 -0.12
CA ARG A 15 -38.02 35.43 -1.32
C ARG A 15 -36.49 35.42 -1.36
N ALA A 16 -35.98 35.43 -2.58
CA ALA A 16 -34.61 35.77 -2.96
C ALA A 16 -34.28 37.25 -2.68
N GLY A 17 -33.04 37.51 -2.29
CA GLY A 17 -32.41 38.83 -2.26
C GLY A 17 -30.92 38.69 -2.61
N ALA A 18 -30.50 39.37 -3.67
CA ALA A 18 -29.13 39.57 -4.13
C ALA A 18 -29.06 41.01 -4.70
N PRO A 19 -27.90 41.57 -5.06
CA PRO A 19 -26.57 41.58 -4.42
C PRO A 19 -26.05 43.03 -4.22
N ALA A 20 -24.96 43.23 -3.46
CA ALA A 20 -24.27 44.52 -3.37
C ALA A 20 -22.76 44.40 -3.66
N ARG A 21 -22.22 45.48 -4.22
CA ARG A 21 -21.02 45.60 -5.09
C ARG A 21 -19.66 45.63 -4.36
N ARG A 22 -18.67 45.10 -5.09
CA ARG A 22 -17.29 45.56 -5.37
C ARG A 22 -16.56 46.45 -4.34
N SER A 23 -15.35 46.01 -3.98
CA SER A 23 -14.15 46.86 -4.01
C SER A 23 -12.90 46.03 -4.29
N SER A 24 -12.10 46.54 -5.22
CA SER A 24 -10.87 45.99 -5.79
C SER A 24 -9.68 46.83 -5.36
N THR A 25 -8.61 46.22 -4.81
CA THR A 25 -7.22 46.59 -5.13
C THR A 25 -6.22 45.56 -4.59
N PRO A 26 -5.16 45.20 -5.35
CA PRO A 26 -4.08 44.31 -4.94
C PRO A 26 -2.87 45.10 -4.43
N GLY A 27 -2.31 44.68 -3.29
CA GLY A 27 -1.07 45.24 -2.74
C GLY A 27 0.15 44.41 -3.12
N CYS A 28 0.92 44.89 -4.11
CA CYS A 28 2.32 44.54 -4.33
C CYS A 28 3.19 45.25 -3.30
N ILE A 29 4.02 44.55 -2.53
CA ILE A 29 5.21 45.15 -1.88
C ILE A 29 6.41 44.19 -1.96
N ALA A 30 7.36 44.64 -2.78
CA ALA A 30 8.82 44.63 -2.63
C ALA A 30 9.56 43.38 -2.13
N SER A 31 10.20 42.74 -3.10
CA SER A 31 11.58 42.24 -3.06
C SER A 31 12.53 43.08 -2.19
N ARG A 32 13.27 42.42 -1.29
CA ARG A 32 14.58 42.87 -0.81
C ARG A 32 15.57 41.72 -0.85
N SER A 33 16.39 41.76 -1.90
CA SER A 33 17.73 41.19 -1.95
C SER A 33 18.62 41.90 -0.93
N ILE A 34 19.34 41.13 -0.11
CA ILE A 34 20.50 41.63 0.62
C ILE A 34 21.70 40.90 0.06
N SER A 35 22.40 41.59 -0.84
CA SER A 35 23.80 41.35 -1.16
C SER A 35 24.63 42.28 -0.28
N ALA A 36 25.63 41.72 0.41
CA ALA A 36 26.72 42.48 1.00
C ALA A 36 28.05 41.83 0.57
N THR A 37 28.62 42.42 -0.47
CA THR A 37 30.07 42.55 -0.76
C THR A 37 30.71 43.35 0.41
N THR A 38 31.96 43.24 0.86
CA THR A 38 33.26 42.94 0.24
C THR A 38 34.35 42.84 1.34
N GLY A 39 35.40 42.04 1.09
CA GLY A 39 36.80 42.37 1.44
C GLY A 39 37.31 41.90 2.81
N CYS A 40 38.56 41.49 3.00
CA CYS A 40 39.69 41.21 2.10
C CYS A 40 40.84 40.61 2.95
N ALA A 41 41.71 39.86 2.29
CA ALA A 41 43.12 39.58 2.63
C ALA A 41 43.49 38.58 3.76
N GLY A 42 44.45 37.70 3.43
CA GLY A 42 45.26 36.95 4.41
C GLY A 42 45.68 35.56 3.94
N GLY A 43 46.76 35.46 3.17
CA GLY A 43 47.30 34.19 2.66
C GLY A 43 47.87 33.25 3.74
N GLY A 44 47.89 31.95 3.43
CA GLY A 44 48.54 30.94 4.26
C GLY A 44 48.43 29.54 3.66
N ARG A 45 49.40 29.18 2.81
CA ARG A 45 49.58 27.80 2.32
C ARG A 45 49.85 26.87 3.50
N ARG A 46 49.09 25.78 3.65
CA ARG A 46 49.53 24.53 4.30
C ARG A 46 48.60 23.35 3.94
N ARG A 47 49.02 22.64 2.89
CA ARG A 47 49.16 21.17 2.79
C ARG A 47 48.16 20.33 3.61
N TRP A 48 47.05 19.93 3.01
CA TRP A 48 46.28 18.76 3.46
C TRP A 48 46.58 17.58 2.54
N ARG A 49 47.01 16.49 3.17
CA ARG A 49 47.50 15.27 2.53
C ARG A 49 46.36 14.49 1.87
N ASN A 50 46.71 13.91 0.74
CA ASN A 50 45.98 12.95 -0.07
C ASN A 50 45.36 11.80 0.76
N PHE A 51 44.13 11.41 0.38
CA PHE A 51 43.76 10.00 0.30
C PHE A 51 42.96 9.78 -1.00
N PRO A 52 43.48 9.01 -1.96
CA PRO A 52 42.84 8.78 -3.24
C PRO A 52 41.92 7.56 -3.22
N ILE A 53 40.93 7.65 -4.11
CA ILE A 53 40.09 6.60 -4.65
C ILE A 53 40.98 5.50 -5.27
N ALA A 54 40.70 4.22 -4.98
CA ALA A 54 41.32 3.08 -5.65
C ALA A 54 40.29 2.32 -6.50
N PRO A 55 40.57 2.06 -7.79
CA PRO A 55 39.83 1.10 -8.61
C PRO A 55 40.55 -0.25 -8.77
N THR A 56 39.75 -1.29 -9.06
CA THR A 56 40.04 -2.53 -9.82
C THR A 56 41.14 -3.50 -9.35
N ASN A 57 40.77 -4.78 -9.08
CA ASN A 57 41.20 -5.85 -10.00
C ASN A 57 40.43 -7.18 -9.87
N ALA A 58 40.02 -7.71 -11.02
CA ALA A 58 39.41 -9.02 -11.21
C ALA A 58 40.50 -10.10 -11.23
N ARG A 59 40.86 -10.64 -10.05
CA ARG A 59 41.69 -11.87 -9.92
C ARG A 59 41.70 -12.39 -8.46
N ALA A 60 40.53 -12.51 -7.84
CA ALA A 60 40.42 -13.05 -6.47
C ALA A 60 39.16 -13.93 -6.24
N GLN A 61 38.61 -14.51 -7.31
CA GLN A 61 37.43 -15.41 -7.24
C GLN A 61 37.59 -16.70 -8.06
N LYS A 62 38.82 -17.06 -8.43
CA LYS A 62 39.19 -18.36 -8.99
C LYS A 62 40.28 -18.99 -8.13
N ARG A 63 39.94 -19.43 -6.90
CA ARG A 63 40.78 -20.31 -6.08
C ARG A 63 40.08 -20.84 -4.81
N ILE A 64 38.81 -21.27 -4.90
CA ILE A 64 38.14 -22.09 -3.86
C ILE A 64 37.33 -23.25 -4.51
N CYS A 65 37.65 -23.64 -5.75
CA CYS A 65 37.11 -24.85 -6.37
C CYS A 65 38.27 -25.72 -6.86
N SER A 66 39.00 -26.34 -5.93
CA SER A 66 39.92 -27.45 -6.24
C SER A 66 40.60 -27.93 -4.96
N GLN A 67 39.92 -28.76 -4.14
CA GLN A 67 40.59 -29.81 -3.36
C GLN A 67 39.63 -30.99 -3.13
N PRO A 68 40.05 -32.24 -3.41
CA PRO A 68 39.28 -33.44 -3.08
C PRO A 68 39.68 -33.93 -1.70
N THR A 69 38.73 -34.12 -0.79
CA THR A 69 38.96 -34.84 0.47
C THR A 69 38.14 -36.13 0.47
N THR A 70 38.88 -37.23 0.47
CA THR A 70 38.44 -38.60 0.67
C THR A 70 37.93 -38.79 2.09
N SER A 71 36.68 -39.22 2.25
CA SER A 71 36.22 -39.91 3.45
C SER A 71 35.08 -40.85 3.08
N THR A 72 35.27 -42.12 3.42
CA THR A 72 34.48 -43.27 3.02
C THR A 72 33.60 -43.72 4.19
N ARG A 73 32.32 -43.98 3.90
CA ARG A 73 31.29 -44.74 4.66
C ARG A 73 30.64 -44.09 5.89
N CYS A 74 29.36 -43.73 5.71
CA CYS A 74 28.27 -44.47 6.33
C CYS A 74 27.02 -44.40 5.43
N GLY A 75 26.52 -45.57 5.04
CA GLY A 75 25.32 -45.69 4.23
C GLY A 75 24.07 -45.57 5.10
N ALA A 76 23.15 -44.70 4.68
CA ALA A 76 21.73 -44.83 5.02
C ALA A 76 20.90 -44.28 3.85
N ARG A 77 20.02 -45.15 3.38
CA ARG A 77 19.21 -45.07 2.17
C ARG A 77 18.03 -44.12 2.42
N TRP A 78 17.94 -43.00 1.72
CA TRP A 78 16.71 -42.18 1.64
C TRP A 78 16.40 -41.84 0.18
N PRO A 79 15.43 -42.53 -0.45
CA PRO A 79 14.95 -42.17 -1.78
C PRO A 79 13.74 -41.24 -1.65
N SER A 80 13.94 -39.92 -1.80
CA SER A 80 12.96 -38.95 -2.35
C SER A 80 13.37 -37.50 -2.11
N CYS A 81 14.25 -36.98 -2.95
CA CYS A 81 14.36 -35.51 -3.17
C CYS A 81 14.22 -35.18 -4.66
N ARG A 82 13.35 -35.92 -5.37
CA ARG A 82 12.83 -35.54 -6.68
C ARG A 82 11.38 -35.07 -6.53
N SER A 83 11.22 -33.83 -6.08
CA SER A 83 10.10 -32.94 -6.44
C SER A 83 10.14 -31.64 -5.64
N ALA A 84 11.28 -30.95 -5.61
CA ALA A 84 11.25 -29.51 -5.41
C ALA A 84 11.03 -28.88 -6.80
N SER A 85 9.80 -29.01 -7.31
CA SER A 85 9.37 -28.19 -8.44
C SER A 85 9.53 -26.74 -8.03
N ALA A 86 10.57 -26.10 -8.57
CA ALA A 86 10.69 -24.66 -8.57
C ALA A 86 9.32 -24.10 -8.95
N LYS A 87 8.73 -23.27 -8.08
CA LYS A 87 7.48 -22.55 -8.35
C LYS A 87 7.73 -21.61 -9.54
N ARG A 88 7.66 -22.15 -10.75
CA ARG A 88 7.51 -21.39 -11.98
C ARG A 88 6.15 -20.71 -11.83
N ALA A 89 6.13 -19.38 -11.83
CA ALA A 89 4.89 -18.63 -11.83
C ALA A 89 3.99 -19.22 -12.92
N ARG A 90 2.74 -19.55 -12.58
CA ARG A 90 1.72 -20.02 -13.53
C ARG A 90 1.25 -18.87 -14.43
N SER A 91 2.16 -18.02 -14.89
CA SER A 91 1.84 -16.71 -15.40
C SER A 91 1.45 -16.72 -16.88
N GLY A 92 1.51 -17.87 -17.54
CA GLY A 92 1.02 -18.04 -18.92
C GLY A 92 1.79 -17.25 -19.99
N TYR A 93 2.82 -16.48 -19.59
CA TYR A 93 3.67 -15.69 -20.47
C TYR A 93 5.13 -16.14 -20.37
N SER A 94 5.86 -15.94 -21.45
CA SER A 94 7.29 -16.21 -21.61
C SER A 94 8.12 -14.95 -21.35
N GLN A 95 9.44 -15.12 -21.21
CA GLN A 95 10.36 -13.97 -21.17
C GLN A 95 10.30 -13.15 -22.47
N ALA A 96 10.02 -13.79 -23.61
CA ALA A 96 9.85 -13.10 -24.89
C ALA A 96 8.64 -12.16 -24.84
N ASP A 97 7.53 -12.59 -24.25
CA ASP A 97 6.33 -11.75 -24.08
C ASP A 97 6.61 -10.52 -23.21
N VAL A 98 7.43 -10.67 -22.16
CA VAL A 98 7.86 -9.54 -21.32
C VAL A 98 8.70 -8.55 -22.12
N THR A 99 9.64 -9.04 -22.92
CA THR A 99 10.47 -8.20 -23.78
C THR A 99 9.62 -7.47 -24.82
N GLU A 100 8.77 -8.19 -25.56
CA GLU A 100 7.90 -7.61 -26.59
C GLU A 100 6.93 -6.57 -26.02
N PHE A 101 6.38 -6.82 -24.82
CA PHE A 101 5.54 -5.82 -24.16
C PHE A 101 6.33 -4.60 -23.67
N ALA A 102 7.55 -4.78 -23.18
CA ALA A 102 8.44 -3.67 -22.85
C ALA A 102 8.75 -2.81 -24.08
N LEU A 103 8.97 -3.42 -25.26
CA LEU A 103 9.15 -2.72 -26.53
C LEU A 103 7.88 -1.95 -26.92
N ALA A 104 6.70 -2.55 -26.78
CA ALA A 104 5.43 -1.86 -27.04
C ALA A 104 5.21 -0.63 -26.13
N LEU A 105 5.69 -0.66 -24.88
CA LEU A 105 5.59 0.43 -23.91
C LEU A 105 6.60 1.56 -24.13
N THR A 106 7.61 1.38 -24.98
CA THR A 106 8.57 2.44 -25.29
C THR A 106 7.84 3.68 -25.85
N GLY A 107 8.38 4.87 -25.59
CA GLY A 107 7.72 6.13 -25.92
C GLY A 107 6.64 6.59 -24.92
N PHE A 108 6.12 5.72 -24.04
CA PHE A 108 5.25 6.15 -22.94
C PHE A 108 6.07 6.99 -21.96
N SER A 109 5.62 8.21 -21.69
CA SER A 109 6.33 9.14 -20.82
C SER A 109 5.39 10.04 -20.05
N THR A 110 5.96 10.84 -19.16
CA THR A 110 5.25 11.89 -18.44
C THR A 110 5.77 13.27 -18.85
N GLY A 111 4.87 14.25 -18.85
CA GLY A 111 5.21 15.66 -19.05
C GLY A 111 6.15 16.12 -17.94
N ARG A 112 7.17 16.90 -18.31
CA ARG A 112 8.18 17.41 -17.38
C ARG A 112 7.82 18.84 -16.97
N THR A 113 8.14 19.21 -15.72
CA THR A 113 7.94 20.58 -15.21
C THR A 113 8.61 21.67 -16.05
N LYS A 114 9.67 21.33 -16.78
CA LYS A 114 10.39 22.22 -17.72
C LYS A 114 10.46 21.63 -19.14
N GLY A 115 9.37 21.07 -19.65
CA GLY A 115 9.33 20.44 -20.98
C GLY A 115 7.98 20.55 -21.67
N ARG A 116 7.81 19.86 -22.80
CA ARG A 116 6.51 19.74 -23.48
C ARG A 116 5.54 18.90 -22.65
N GLY A 117 4.31 19.39 -22.49
CA GLY A 117 3.22 18.75 -21.76
C GLY A 117 3.08 19.25 -20.31
N GLN A 118 1.90 19.04 -19.73
CA GLN A 118 1.65 19.36 -18.33
C GLN A 118 2.47 18.42 -17.43
N ALA A 119 3.14 18.97 -16.42
CA ALA A 119 3.95 18.19 -15.49
C ALA A 119 3.12 17.05 -14.88
N GLY A 120 3.60 15.82 -15.02
CA GLY A 120 2.92 14.62 -14.51
C GLY A 120 1.80 14.05 -15.40
N ALA A 121 1.38 14.76 -16.45
CA ALA A 121 0.42 14.21 -17.42
C ALA A 121 1.08 13.16 -18.32
N PHE A 122 0.31 12.18 -18.79
CA PHE A 122 0.76 11.23 -19.79
C PHE A 122 1.15 11.95 -21.09
N THR A 123 2.26 11.55 -21.70
CA THR A 123 2.67 12.00 -23.02
C THR A 123 3.34 10.86 -23.78
N PHE A 124 3.00 10.71 -25.04
CA PHE A 124 3.65 9.77 -25.94
C PHE A 124 4.77 10.47 -26.73
N ARG A 125 5.95 9.85 -26.79
CA ARG A 125 7.13 10.34 -27.51
C ARG A 125 7.48 9.38 -28.65
N PRO A 126 7.00 9.66 -29.88
CA PRO A 126 7.23 8.77 -31.02
C PRO A 126 8.71 8.47 -31.28
N GLY A 127 9.60 9.46 -31.12
CA GLY A 127 11.04 9.27 -31.33
C GLY A 127 11.75 8.41 -30.27
N LEU A 128 11.06 8.02 -29.19
CA LEU A 128 11.54 7.07 -28.18
C LEU A 128 10.78 5.74 -28.24
N HIS A 129 9.89 5.57 -29.21
CA HIS A 129 9.10 4.36 -29.38
C HIS A 129 9.77 3.43 -30.39
N GLU A 130 9.84 2.16 -30.03
CA GLU A 130 10.43 1.07 -30.77
C GLU A 130 9.41 0.57 -31.82
N PRO A 131 9.59 0.91 -33.10
CA PRO A 131 8.58 0.64 -34.12
C PRO A 131 8.52 -0.85 -34.48
N GLY A 132 7.37 -1.30 -34.96
CA GLY A 132 7.20 -2.64 -35.50
C GLY A 132 6.00 -3.37 -34.93
N GLN A 133 5.63 -4.45 -35.61
CA GLN A 133 4.60 -5.35 -35.13
C GLN A 133 5.16 -6.18 -33.95
N ARG A 134 4.34 -6.40 -32.93
CA ARG A 134 4.72 -7.13 -31.72
C ARG A 134 3.82 -8.35 -31.54
N THR A 135 4.37 -9.48 -31.13
CA THR A 135 3.59 -10.67 -30.79
C THR A 135 3.76 -10.95 -29.31
N ILE A 136 2.65 -10.88 -28.56
CA ILE A 136 2.61 -11.02 -27.10
C ILE A 136 1.52 -12.01 -26.76
N MET A 137 1.88 -13.07 -26.04
CA MET A 137 1.01 -14.16 -25.60
C MET A 137 0.23 -14.78 -26.77
N GLY A 138 0.89 -14.96 -27.92
CA GLY A 138 0.31 -15.53 -29.13
C GLY A 138 -0.60 -14.59 -29.94
N LYS A 139 -0.80 -13.34 -29.49
CA LYS A 139 -1.56 -12.32 -30.24
C LYS A 139 -0.62 -11.29 -30.85
N THR A 140 -0.89 -10.92 -32.10
CA THR A 140 -0.08 -9.98 -32.86
C THR A 140 -0.73 -8.59 -32.89
N TYR A 141 0.05 -7.56 -32.60
CA TYR A 141 -0.37 -6.16 -32.45
C TYR A 141 0.32 -5.29 -33.49
N GLY A 142 -0.43 -4.83 -34.50
CA GLY A 142 0.04 -3.97 -35.59
C GLY A 142 -0.34 -2.49 -35.47
N GLN A 143 -0.97 -2.09 -34.36
CA GLN A 143 -1.33 -0.70 -34.10
C GLN A 143 -0.06 0.16 -34.03
N ARG A 144 -0.18 1.45 -34.37
CA ARG A 144 0.94 2.40 -34.39
C ARG A 144 0.97 3.24 -33.12
N GLY A 145 2.18 3.53 -32.64
CA GLY A 145 2.42 4.44 -31.53
C GLY A 145 1.82 3.94 -30.21
N ASP A 146 1.28 4.86 -29.40
CA ASP A 146 0.71 4.56 -28.08
C ASP A 146 -0.45 3.55 -28.11
N LYS A 147 -1.19 3.52 -29.22
CA LYS A 147 -2.30 2.59 -29.42
C LYS A 147 -1.89 1.11 -29.35
N GLN A 148 -0.62 0.78 -29.62
CA GLN A 148 -0.14 -0.61 -29.56
C GLN A 148 -0.15 -1.14 -28.12
N ALA A 149 0.52 -0.45 -27.21
CA ALA A 149 0.51 -0.85 -25.80
C ALA A 149 -0.87 -0.73 -25.16
N LEU A 150 -1.70 0.25 -25.56
CA LEU A 150 -3.08 0.35 -25.09
C LEU A 150 -3.93 -0.86 -25.51
N ALA A 151 -3.74 -1.38 -26.73
CA ALA A 151 -4.42 -2.59 -27.18
C ALA A 151 -3.99 -3.80 -26.34
N VAL A 152 -2.68 -3.97 -26.11
CA VAL A 152 -2.14 -5.05 -25.24
C VAL A 152 -2.70 -4.94 -23.83
N LEU A 153 -2.68 -3.75 -23.23
CA LEU A 153 -3.24 -3.51 -21.89
C LEU A 153 -4.75 -3.81 -21.82
N GLY A 154 -5.50 -3.47 -22.87
CA GLY A 154 -6.92 -3.79 -22.97
C GLY A 154 -7.19 -5.31 -22.94
N ASP A 155 -6.42 -6.08 -23.71
CA ASP A 155 -6.54 -7.55 -23.72
C ASP A 155 -6.11 -8.16 -22.38
N LEU A 156 -5.01 -7.69 -21.79
CA LEU A 156 -4.55 -8.14 -20.48
C LEU A 156 -5.57 -7.81 -19.38
N ALA A 157 -6.18 -6.63 -19.43
CA ALA A 157 -7.22 -6.24 -18.47
C ALA A 157 -8.49 -7.08 -18.59
N ALA A 158 -8.84 -7.53 -19.81
CA ALA A 158 -10.00 -8.38 -20.08
C ALA A 158 -9.75 -9.87 -19.83
N ALA A 159 -8.49 -10.29 -19.63
CA ALA A 159 -8.14 -11.69 -19.44
C ALA A 159 -8.75 -12.29 -18.16
N ASP A 160 -9.15 -13.56 -18.22
CA ASP A 160 -9.71 -14.27 -17.06
C ASP A 160 -8.72 -14.35 -15.90
N ALA A 161 -7.43 -14.54 -16.20
CA ALA A 161 -6.36 -14.52 -15.20
C ALA A 161 -6.33 -13.20 -14.41
N THR A 162 -6.63 -12.06 -15.05
CA THR A 162 -6.71 -10.75 -14.39
C THR A 162 -7.95 -10.66 -13.50
N ALA A 163 -9.10 -11.13 -13.99
CA ALA A 163 -10.32 -11.18 -13.18
C ALA A 163 -10.12 -12.01 -11.90
N MET A 164 -9.53 -13.21 -12.04
CA MET A 164 -9.20 -14.08 -10.91
C MET A 164 -8.16 -13.47 -9.97
N HIS A 165 -7.14 -12.80 -10.51
CA HIS A 165 -6.11 -12.14 -9.71
C HIS A 165 -6.70 -11.01 -8.84
N ILE A 166 -7.47 -10.10 -9.45
CA ILE A 166 -8.09 -8.98 -8.76
C ILE A 166 -9.12 -9.47 -7.73
N ALA A 167 -9.97 -10.42 -8.11
CA ALA A 167 -10.93 -11.05 -7.19
C ALA A 167 -10.24 -11.67 -5.98
N THR A 168 -9.17 -12.44 -6.20
CA THR A 168 -8.39 -13.06 -5.11
C THR A 168 -7.77 -12.01 -4.19
N LYS A 169 -7.19 -10.95 -4.75
CA LYS A 169 -6.58 -9.87 -3.95
C LYS A 169 -7.63 -9.15 -3.10
N LEU A 170 -8.78 -8.80 -3.68
CA LEU A 170 -9.86 -8.12 -2.95
C LEU A 170 -10.44 -9.00 -1.86
N ALA A 171 -10.79 -10.25 -2.17
CA ALA A 171 -11.28 -11.20 -1.19
C ALA A 171 -10.24 -11.41 -0.07
N ARG A 172 -8.94 -11.50 -0.41
CA ARG A 172 -7.88 -11.63 0.59
C ARG A 172 -7.80 -10.43 1.54
N HIS A 173 -7.89 -9.24 0.98
CA HIS A 173 -7.72 -8.00 1.72
C HIS A 173 -8.89 -7.73 2.69
N PHE A 174 -10.12 -8.04 2.27
CA PHE A 174 -11.32 -7.72 3.04
C PHE A 174 -11.88 -8.87 3.86
N ILE A 175 -11.68 -10.13 3.47
CA ILE A 175 -12.35 -11.28 4.07
C ILE A 175 -11.39 -12.11 4.93
N ALA A 176 -10.40 -12.75 4.31
CA ALA A 176 -9.48 -13.66 5.02
C ALA A 176 -8.16 -13.81 4.26
N ASP A 177 -7.07 -14.19 4.94
CA ASP A 177 -5.77 -14.45 4.27
C ASP A 177 -5.88 -15.50 3.15
N GLU A 178 -6.70 -16.52 3.40
CA GLU A 178 -7.10 -17.57 2.46
C GLU A 178 -8.62 -17.48 2.23
N PRO A 179 -9.08 -16.65 1.29
CA PRO A 179 -10.51 -16.47 1.06
C PRO A 179 -11.13 -17.74 0.43
N PRO A 180 -12.39 -18.09 0.77
CA PRO A 180 -13.09 -19.20 0.14
C PRO A 180 -13.16 -19.06 -1.39
N ALA A 181 -13.03 -20.17 -2.11
CA ALA A 181 -13.07 -20.15 -3.58
C ALA A 181 -14.38 -19.57 -4.13
N ALA A 182 -15.51 -19.77 -3.43
CA ALA A 182 -16.83 -19.29 -3.84
C ALA A 182 -16.88 -17.75 -3.98
N VAL A 183 -16.36 -17.00 -3.00
CA VAL A 183 -16.34 -15.54 -3.07
C VAL A 183 -15.38 -15.06 -4.16
N VAL A 184 -14.23 -15.70 -4.34
CA VAL A 184 -13.29 -15.36 -5.43
C VAL A 184 -13.95 -15.53 -6.78
N THR A 185 -14.63 -16.65 -7.03
CA THR A 185 -15.36 -16.90 -8.28
C THR A 185 -16.45 -15.84 -8.51
N ARG A 186 -17.25 -15.52 -7.48
CA ARG A 186 -18.32 -14.51 -7.55
C ARG A 186 -17.78 -13.13 -7.95
N LEU A 187 -16.67 -12.71 -7.33
CA LEU A 187 -16.02 -11.43 -7.64
C LEU A 187 -15.41 -11.42 -9.04
N ALA A 188 -14.80 -12.52 -9.48
CA ALA A 188 -14.25 -12.63 -10.82
C ALA A 188 -15.36 -12.59 -11.89
N GLU A 189 -16.52 -13.20 -11.63
CA GLU A 189 -17.70 -13.09 -12.49
C GLU A 189 -18.23 -11.65 -12.56
N ALA A 190 -18.29 -10.94 -11.43
CA ALA A 190 -18.67 -9.53 -11.40
C ALA A 190 -17.69 -8.67 -12.22
N PHE A 191 -16.38 -8.93 -12.12
CA PHE A 191 -15.36 -8.26 -12.91
C PHE A 191 -15.56 -8.52 -14.41
N ARG A 192 -15.76 -9.78 -14.82
CA ARG A 192 -15.97 -10.15 -16.23
C ARG A 192 -17.23 -9.53 -16.81
N ARG A 193 -18.38 -9.71 -16.15
CA ARG A 193 -19.68 -9.17 -16.63
C ARG A 193 -19.68 -7.66 -16.77
N SER A 194 -18.98 -6.98 -15.85
CA SER A 194 -18.90 -5.52 -15.86
C SER A 194 -17.73 -4.97 -16.69
N LYS A 195 -16.97 -5.82 -17.37
CA LYS A 195 -15.79 -5.46 -18.19
C LYS A 195 -14.75 -4.67 -17.37
N GLY A 196 -14.48 -5.12 -16.15
CA GLY A 196 -13.46 -4.55 -15.27
C GLY A 196 -13.89 -3.35 -14.43
N ASN A 197 -15.19 -3.08 -14.31
CA ASN A 197 -15.69 -2.01 -13.45
C ASN A 197 -15.54 -2.39 -11.96
N LEU A 198 -14.54 -1.80 -11.30
CA LEU A 198 -14.25 -2.09 -9.89
C LEU A 198 -15.42 -1.75 -8.95
N VAL A 199 -16.25 -0.75 -9.24
CA VAL A 199 -17.43 -0.42 -8.42
C VAL A 199 -18.42 -1.59 -8.40
N ALA A 200 -18.61 -2.28 -9.52
CA ALA A 200 -19.46 -3.47 -9.58
C ALA A 200 -18.86 -4.63 -8.76
N VAL A 201 -17.53 -4.79 -8.78
CA VAL A 201 -16.83 -5.81 -7.99
C VAL A 201 -16.93 -5.52 -6.50
N TYR A 202 -16.76 -4.26 -6.09
CA TYR A 202 -16.91 -3.85 -4.68
C TYR A 202 -18.33 -4.08 -4.17
N ARG A 203 -19.37 -3.82 -4.98
CA ARG A 203 -20.74 -4.16 -4.61
C ARG A 203 -20.91 -5.67 -4.39
N ALA A 204 -20.44 -6.49 -5.34
CA ALA A 204 -20.49 -7.95 -5.18
C ALA A 204 -19.72 -8.46 -3.95
N LEU A 205 -18.67 -7.76 -3.51
CA LEU A 205 -17.94 -8.06 -2.28
C LEU A 205 -18.76 -7.72 -1.04
N LEU A 206 -19.34 -6.52 -1.01
CA LEU A 206 -20.19 -6.07 0.09
C LEU A 206 -21.48 -6.86 0.21
N ASP A 207 -21.99 -7.42 -0.89
CA ASP A 207 -23.18 -8.28 -0.90
C ASP A 207 -22.84 -9.74 -0.53
N SER A 208 -21.55 -10.10 -0.38
CA SER A 208 -21.13 -11.46 -0.06
C SER A 208 -21.30 -11.75 1.43
N PRO A 209 -21.96 -12.86 1.83
CA PRO A 209 -22.12 -13.20 3.25
C PRO A 209 -20.77 -13.42 3.96
N GLU A 210 -19.76 -13.88 3.23
CA GLU A 210 -18.40 -14.08 3.74
C GLU A 210 -17.75 -12.77 4.20
N ALA A 211 -18.17 -11.61 3.69
CA ALA A 211 -17.63 -10.30 4.09
C ALA A 211 -18.13 -9.82 5.46
N TRP A 212 -19.20 -10.43 5.99
CA TRP A 212 -19.88 -10.00 7.22
C TRP A 212 -19.84 -11.06 8.32
N GLN A 213 -18.80 -11.90 8.31
CA GLN A 213 -18.57 -12.86 9.38
C GLN A 213 -18.36 -12.12 10.72
N PRO A 214 -18.91 -12.63 11.84
CA PRO A 214 -18.82 -11.95 13.14
C PRO A 214 -17.39 -11.94 13.71
N ALA A 215 -16.55 -12.87 13.30
CA ALA A 215 -15.18 -12.97 13.75
C ALA A 215 -14.25 -12.08 12.92
N ALA A 216 -13.51 -11.19 13.60
CA ALA A 216 -12.46 -10.36 13.00
C ALA A 216 -11.27 -11.23 12.56
N ALA A 217 -11.26 -11.63 11.28
CA ALA A 217 -10.27 -12.55 10.75
C ALA A 217 -8.95 -11.85 10.35
N LYS A 218 -8.99 -10.55 10.02
CA LYS A 218 -7.86 -9.84 9.40
C LYS A 218 -6.99 -9.18 10.46
N PHE A 219 -5.71 -9.47 10.42
CA PHE A 219 -4.73 -8.74 11.24
C PHE A 219 -4.44 -7.37 10.62
N LYS A 220 -4.53 -6.30 11.42
CA LYS A 220 -4.28 -4.94 10.96
C LYS A 220 -2.82 -4.77 10.55
N THR A 221 -2.62 -4.18 9.39
CA THR A 221 -1.32 -3.64 8.97
C THR A 221 -0.87 -2.53 9.92
N PRO A 222 0.44 -2.22 10.01
CA PRO A 222 0.92 -1.08 10.78
C PRO A 222 0.21 0.24 10.47
N TRP A 223 -0.14 0.47 9.21
CA TRP A 223 -0.92 1.61 8.76
C TRP A 223 -2.31 1.66 9.38
N GLU A 224 -3.08 0.57 9.25
CA GLU A 224 -4.43 0.48 9.82
C GLU A 224 -4.41 0.57 11.34
N TRP A 225 -3.48 -0.14 12.00
CA TRP A 225 -3.30 -0.09 13.45
C TRP A 225 -2.99 1.33 13.93
N THR A 226 -2.07 2.03 13.25
CA THR A 226 -1.69 3.40 13.62
C THR A 226 -2.86 4.36 13.48
N ILE A 227 -3.59 4.31 12.36
CA ILE A 227 -4.74 5.19 12.13
C ILE A 227 -5.85 4.90 13.13
N SER A 228 -6.16 3.63 13.36
CA SER A 228 -7.20 3.25 14.33
C SER A 228 -6.81 3.63 15.76
N ALA A 229 -5.53 3.51 16.14
CA ALA A 229 -5.05 3.92 17.47
C ALA A 229 -5.14 5.44 17.65
N LEU A 230 -4.68 6.21 16.66
CA LEU A 230 -4.76 7.67 16.71
C LEU A 230 -6.21 8.15 16.77
N ARG A 231 -7.09 7.61 15.92
CA ARG A 231 -8.53 7.94 15.93
C ARG A 231 -9.19 7.56 17.26
N GLY A 232 -8.90 6.39 17.81
CA GLY A 232 -9.45 5.95 19.09
C GLY A 232 -9.02 6.85 20.25
N LEU A 233 -7.78 7.36 20.21
CA LEU A 233 -7.27 8.33 21.17
C LEU A 233 -7.69 9.78 20.89
N GLY A 234 -8.59 10.02 19.91
CA GLY A 234 -9.06 11.36 19.57
C GLY A 234 -8.01 12.24 18.87
N ARG A 235 -6.97 11.65 18.29
CA ARG A 235 -5.86 12.38 17.63
C ARG A 235 -6.01 12.30 16.11
N SER A 236 -6.11 13.46 15.47
CA SER A 236 -6.15 13.55 14.00
C SER A 236 -4.78 13.79 13.36
N ASP A 237 -3.81 14.31 14.12
CA ASP A 237 -2.46 14.60 13.63
C ASP A 237 -1.40 14.40 14.72
N ILE A 238 -0.25 13.85 14.31
CA ILE A 238 0.96 13.71 15.13
C ILE A 238 2.20 14.32 14.45
N GLY A 239 2.01 14.97 13.30
CA GLY A 239 3.05 15.49 12.43
C GLY A 239 3.56 14.45 11.44
N LYS A 240 3.63 14.82 10.15
CA LYS A 240 4.10 13.94 9.05
C LYS A 240 5.45 13.25 9.35
N PRO A 241 6.47 13.92 9.90
CA PRO A 241 7.75 13.26 10.20
C PRO A 241 7.62 12.17 11.27
N ARG A 242 6.84 12.42 12.33
CA ARG A 242 6.63 11.43 13.41
C ARG A 242 5.82 10.24 12.92
N LEU A 243 4.80 10.48 12.09
CA LEU A 243 4.03 9.39 11.47
C LEU A 243 4.90 8.52 10.56
N ALA A 244 5.72 9.14 9.70
CA ALA A 244 6.65 8.41 8.85
C ALA A 244 7.67 7.61 9.67
N GLN A 245 8.22 8.18 10.74
CA GLN A 245 9.14 7.49 11.64
C GLN A 245 8.48 6.30 12.35
N LEU A 246 7.25 6.47 12.86
CA LEU A 246 6.50 5.39 13.50
C LEU A 246 6.24 4.24 12.53
N LEU A 247 5.81 4.54 11.30
CA LEU A 247 5.54 3.52 10.29
C LEU A 247 6.82 2.81 9.80
N ASN A 248 7.95 3.53 9.75
CA ASN A 248 9.26 2.90 9.52
C ASN A 248 9.62 1.92 10.64
N GLN A 249 9.40 2.31 11.91
CA GLN A 249 9.66 1.43 13.06
C GLN A 249 8.79 0.18 13.01
N LEU A 250 7.51 0.34 12.69
CA LEU A 250 6.56 -0.78 12.60
C LEU A 250 6.71 -1.64 11.32
N GLY A 251 7.66 -1.32 10.43
CA GLY A 251 7.99 -2.14 9.26
C GLY A 251 7.15 -1.86 8.00
N GLN A 252 6.37 -0.79 7.96
CA GLN A 252 5.58 -0.39 6.78
C GLN A 252 5.88 1.07 6.36
N PRO A 253 7.08 1.34 5.81
CA PRO A 253 7.49 2.71 5.46
C PRO A 253 6.57 3.34 4.39
N VAL A 254 6.10 4.57 4.58
CA VAL A 254 5.14 5.18 3.64
C VAL A 254 5.73 5.29 2.22
N TRP A 255 4.97 4.83 1.21
CA TRP A 255 5.35 4.86 -0.21
C TRP A 255 6.64 4.10 -0.58
N ARG A 256 7.07 3.15 0.26
CA ARG A 256 8.36 2.44 0.05
C ARG A 256 8.23 0.93 0.23
N PRO A 257 7.35 0.24 -0.52
CA PRO A 257 7.31 -1.22 -0.48
C PRO A 257 8.65 -1.80 -0.98
N ARG A 258 9.05 -2.94 -0.45
CA ARG A 258 10.33 -3.58 -0.78
C ARG A 258 10.35 -4.20 -2.18
N SER A 259 9.17 -4.41 -2.77
CA SER A 259 9.02 -5.01 -4.10
C SER A 259 7.94 -4.30 -4.91
N PRO A 260 7.95 -4.42 -6.25
CA PRO A 260 6.88 -3.93 -7.11
C PRO A 260 5.50 -4.55 -6.82
N ALA A 261 5.45 -5.69 -6.12
CA ALA A 261 4.19 -6.33 -5.74
C ALA A 261 3.41 -5.56 -4.66
N GLY A 262 4.06 -4.59 -4.00
CA GLY A 262 3.49 -3.80 -2.92
C GLY A 262 3.74 -4.41 -1.54
N TYR A 263 2.86 -4.07 -0.60
CA TYR A 263 2.80 -4.67 0.74
C TYR A 263 1.96 -5.94 0.73
N ASP A 264 2.31 -6.90 1.57
CA ASP A 264 1.55 -8.14 1.71
C ASP A 264 0.22 -7.91 2.44
N ASP A 265 -0.81 -8.65 2.03
CA ASP A 265 -2.15 -8.60 2.63
C ASP A 265 -2.42 -9.77 3.60
N VAL A 266 -1.38 -10.47 4.07
CA VAL A 266 -1.51 -11.62 4.98
C VAL A 266 -0.98 -11.31 6.38
N ALA A 267 -1.61 -11.89 7.41
CA ALA A 267 -1.26 -11.65 8.80
C ALA A 267 0.19 -12.06 9.12
N GLY A 268 0.68 -13.14 8.51
CA GLY A 268 2.06 -13.64 8.72
C GLY A 268 3.14 -12.60 8.43
N SER A 269 2.91 -11.68 7.48
CA SER A 269 3.86 -10.61 7.16
C SER A 269 3.87 -9.49 8.21
N TRP A 270 2.86 -9.41 9.07
CA TRP A 270 2.63 -8.30 10.01
C TRP A 270 2.65 -8.70 11.49
N ALA A 271 2.56 -9.99 11.78
CA ALA A 271 2.62 -10.55 13.13
C ALA A 271 3.88 -11.36 13.49
N PRO A 272 5.09 -11.14 12.91
CA PRO A 272 6.30 -11.77 13.44
C PRO A 272 6.62 -11.23 14.85
N PRO A 273 7.32 -11.99 15.71
CA PRO A 273 7.56 -11.62 17.11
C PRO A 273 8.13 -10.20 17.30
N ASP A 274 9.14 -9.80 16.52
CA ASP A 274 9.72 -8.45 16.58
C ASP A 274 8.68 -7.37 16.25
N ALA A 275 7.84 -7.58 15.24
CA ALA A 275 6.80 -6.60 14.88
C ALA A 275 5.77 -6.40 16.00
N LEU A 276 5.44 -7.47 16.74
CA LEU A 276 4.53 -7.37 17.89
C LEU A 276 5.17 -6.59 19.04
N VAL A 277 6.45 -6.83 19.36
CA VAL A 277 7.18 -6.07 20.38
C VAL A 277 7.21 -4.58 20.04
N ARG A 278 7.50 -4.23 18.78
CA ARG A 278 7.49 -2.82 18.34
C ARG A 278 6.11 -2.17 18.45
N ARG A 279 5.03 -2.94 18.27
CA ARG A 279 3.66 -2.45 18.53
C ARG A 279 3.43 -2.19 20.02
N VAL A 280 3.93 -3.03 20.91
CA VAL A 280 3.86 -2.80 22.37
C VAL A 280 4.56 -1.50 22.74
N GLU A 281 5.79 -1.30 22.28
CA GLU A 281 6.53 -0.06 22.55
C GLU A 281 5.81 1.17 21.97
N ALA A 282 5.25 1.05 20.75
CA ALA A 282 4.48 2.12 20.14
C ALA A 282 3.18 2.43 20.91
N ALA A 283 2.47 1.39 21.36
CA ALA A 283 1.25 1.52 22.16
C ALA A 283 1.53 2.25 23.47
N GLN A 284 2.61 1.90 24.18
CA GLN A 284 3.04 2.60 25.39
C GLN A 284 3.33 4.09 25.12
N ARG A 285 4.03 4.41 24.03
CA ARG A 285 4.31 5.81 23.65
C ARG A 285 3.04 6.60 23.32
N LEU A 286 2.05 5.97 22.68
CA LEU A 286 0.76 6.59 22.38
C LEU A 286 -0.08 6.78 23.63
N ALA A 287 -0.13 5.77 24.51
CA ALA A 287 -0.83 5.81 25.80
C ALA A 287 -0.20 6.83 26.77
N ALA A 288 1.11 7.05 26.72
CA ALA A 288 1.74 8.11 27.51
C ALA A 288 1.20 9.52 27.16
N GLN A 289 0.62 9.69 25.96
CA GLN A 289 0.09 10.96 25.45
C GLN A 289 -1.44 11.00 25.43
N SER A 290 -2.13 10.06 26.07
CA SER A 290 -3.60 9.93 26.01
C SER A 290 -4.36 10.74 27.06
N GLY A 291 -3.66 11.48 27.94
CA GLY A 291 -4.29 12.21 29.04
C GLY A 291 -5.02 11.26 30.01
N ASP A 292 -6.21 11.67 30.45
CA ASP A 292 -6.98 11.01 31.51
C ASP A 292 -8.04 10.02 31.02
N ILE A 293 -8.02 9.64 29.74
CA ILE A 293 -8.96 8.67 29.15
C ILE A 293 -9.04 7.40 30.01
N ASP A 294 -10.25 6.99 30.40
CA ASP A 294 -10.47 5.69 31.03
C ASP A 294 -10.41 4.58 29.96
N PRO A 295 -9.51 3.60 30.10
CA PRO A 295 -9.37 2.53 29.11
C PRO A 295 -10.61 1.66 28.95
N ARG A 296 -11.45 1.52 29.97
CA ARG A 296 -12.67 0.70 29.93
C ARG A 296 -13.75 1.38 29.09
N ASP A 297 -13.97 2.67 29.34
CA ASP A 297 -14.86 3.49 28.53
C ASP A 297 -14.39 3.54 27.08
N LEU A 298 -13.07 3.65 26.86
CA LEU A 298 -12.50 3.63 25.52
C LEU A 298 -12.72 2.27 24.83
N ALA A 299 -12.47 1.16 25.52
CA ALA A 299 -12.66 -0.17 24.97
C ALA A 299 -14.12 -0.41 24.55
N GLN A 300 -15.09 -0.04 25.41
CA GLN A 300 -16.51 -0.13 25.11
C GLN A 300 -16.92 0.76 23.93
N LYS A 301 -16.38 1.98 23.84
CA LYS A 301 -16.63 2.88 22.70
C LYS A 301 -16.09 2.32 21.37
N LEU A 302 -14.96 1.63 21.41
CA LEU A 302 -14.30 1.11 20.20
C LEU A 302 -14.88 -0.22 19.73
N PHE A 303 -15.33 -1.08 20.63
CA PHE A 303 -15.74 -2.47 20.35
C PHE A 303 -17.14 -2.78 20.91
N ALA A 304 -18.09 -1.85 20.77
CA ALA A 304 -19.43 -1.99 21.32
C ALA A 304 -20.07 -3.34 20.91
N GLY A 305 -20.17 -4.26 21.88
CA GLY A 305 -20.75 -5.60 21.70
C GLY A 305 -19.82 -6.67 21.11
N SER A 306 -18.54 -6.37 20.87
CA SER A 306 -17.57 -7.32 20.30
C SER A 306 -16.27 -7.45 21.08
N LEU A 307 -16.15 -6.77 22.23
CA LEU A 307 -14.97 -6.85 23.09
C LEU A 307 -14.94 -8.22 23.80
N SER A 308 -13.79 -8.89 23.82
CA SER A 308 -13.65 -10.14 24.55
C SER A 308 -13.56 -9.91 26.07
N ASP A 309 -14.11 -10.85 26.85
CA ASP A 309 -14.02 -10.85 28.32
C ASP A 309 -12.57 -10.85 28.80
N LEU A 310 -11.68 -11.52 28.06
CA LEU A 310 -10.25 -11.55 28.36
C LEU A 310 -9.64 -10.16 28.25
N THR A 311 -9.86 -9.43 27.16
CA THR A 311 -9.33 -8.08 26.99
C THR A 311 -9.87 -7.14 28.06
N LEU A 312 -11.16 -7.25 28.40
CA LEU A 312 -11.76 -6.44 29.45
C LEU A 312 -11.13 -6.71 30.82
N ALA A 313 -10.96 -7.99 31.20
CA ALA A 313 -10.34 -8.37 32.46
C ALA A 313 -8.89 -7.87 32.60
N GLU A 314 -8.12 -7.91 31.51
CA GLU A 314 -6.73 -7.41 31.51
C GLU A 314 -6.66 -5.88 31.60
N ILE A 315 -7.62 -5.17 31.00
CA ILE A 315 -7.74 -3.72 31.15
C ILE A 315 -8.13 -3.35 32.59
N ASP A 316 -9.08 -4.08 33.19
CA ASP A 316 -9.55 -3.84 34.56
C ASP A 316 -8.45 -4.04 35.61
N ARG A 317 -7.54 -5.00 35.38
CA ARG A 317 -6.39 -5.28 36.25
C ARG A 317 -5.21 -4.34 36.04
N ALA A 318 -5.26 -3.47 35.04
CA ALA A 318 -4.13 -2.61 34.73
C ALA A 318 -3.82 -1.64 35.88
N GLU A 319 -2.56 -1.59 36.29
CA GLU A 319 -2.08 -0.74 37.41
C GLU A 319 -2.27 0.76 37.17
N SER A 320 -2.43 1.18 35.91
CA SER A 320 -2.66 2.57 35.55
C SER A 320 -3.52 2.70 34.30
N ARG A 321 -4.19 3.85 34.13
CA ARG A 321 -4.96 4.15 32.91
C ARG A 321 -4.10 4.05 31.64
N ARG A 322 -2.85 4.52 31.71
CA ARG A 322 -1.90 4.45 30.58
C ARG A 322 -1.56 2.99 30.24
N THR A 323 -1.33 2.16 31.24
CA THR A 323 -1.11 0.72 31.04
C THR A 323 -2.34 0.07 30.43
N GLY A 324 -3.54 0.37 30.92
CA GLY A 324 -4.79 -0.15 30.36
C GLY A 324 -5.01 0.24 28.91
N ILE A 325 -4.69 1.49 28.53
CA ILE A 325 -4.75 1.94 27.12
C ILE A 325 -3.71 1.20 26.27
N ALA A 326 -2.49 1.04 26.77
CA ALA A 326 -1.46 0.29 26.04
C ALA A 326 -1.88 -1.17 25.81
N LEU A 327 -2.43 -1.83 26.84
CA LEU A 327 -2.98 -3.19 26.77
C LEU A 327 -4.13 -3.27 25.75
N LEU A 328 -5.07 -2.32 25.78
CA LEU A 328 -6.15 -2.24 24.80
C LEU A 328 -5.59 -2.17 23.37
N LEU A 329 -4.63 -1.29 23.10
CA LEU A 329 -4.06 -1.11 21.75
C LEU A 329 -3.27 -2.32 21.26
N VAL A 330 -2.82 -3.21 22.13
CA VAL A 330 -2.13 -4.45 21.75
C VAL A 330 -2.96 -5.72 21.86
N SER A 331 -4.18 -5.60 22.39
CA SER A 331 -5.12 -6.71 22.57
C SER A 331 -5.47 -7.42 21.25
N PRO A 332 -5.80 -8.72 21.27
CA PRO A 332 -6.27 -9.43 20.09
C PRO A 332 -7.45 -8.73 19.39
N ASP A 333 -8.37 -8.17 20.17
CA ASP A 333 -9.53 -7.41 19.68
C ASP A 333 -9.10 -6.17 18.89
N PHE A 334 -8.10 -5.44 19.37
CA PHE A 334 -7.61 -4.25 18.68
C PHE A 334 -6.71 -4.57 17.49
N GLN A 335 -5.96 -5.66 17.52
CA GLN A 335 -5.07 -6.04 16.44
C GLN A 335 -5.82 -6.55 15.19
N ARG A 336 -7.12 -6.85 15.31
CA ARG A 336 -7.90 -7.45 14.23
C ARG A 336 -9.04 -6.56 13.74
N ARG A 337 -9.50 -6.84 12.53
CA ARG A 337 -10.69 -6.28 11.88
C ARG A 337 -11.37 -7.32 11.00
#